data_AF-A0A8J6AEQ9-F1
#
_entry.id   AF-A0A8J6AEQ9-F1
#
_cell.length_a   1.000
_cell.length_b   1.000
_cell.length_c   1.000
_cell.angle_alpha   90.00
_cell.angle_beta   90.00
_cell.angle_gamma   90.00
#
_symmetry.space_group_name_H-M   'P 1'
#
loop_
_entity.id
_entity.type
_entity.pdbx_description
1 polymer ?
#
loop_
_entity_poly.entity_id
_entity_poly.type
_entity_poly.pdbx_seq_one_letter_code
_entity_poly.pdbx_strand_id
1 'polypeptide(L)'
;VIDHRRPRDTQLIVQRVISMNNQEAVAARLQECKRVLDQLLLEASAVSEGDESEDQQCRASLPSELRTLIQEAKEMKWPFVPEKWQYKQAVGPEDKANLQDAIGAGLQPLL
;
A
#
# COMPACT_ATOMS: atom_id res chain seq x y z
N VAL A 1 -3.28 -0.64 49.59
CA VAL A 1 -3.72 0.08 48.38
C VAL A 1 -2.82 -0.39 47.25
N ILE A 2 -3.32 -1.28 46.39
CA ILE A 2 -2.58 -1.75 45.21
C ILE A 2 -2.89 -0.74 44.11
N ASP A 3 -1.87 0.01 43.68
CA ASP A 3 -1.97 1.01 42.62
C ASP A 3 -2.08 0.29 41.27
N HIS A 4 -3.25 0.36 40.63
CA HIS A 4 -3.50 -0.17 39.29
C HIS A 4 -3.30 0.91 38.21
N ARG A 5 -2.14 1.58 38.22
CA ARG A 5 -1.75 2.45 37.10
C ARG A 5 -1.30 1.60 35.90
N ARG A 6 -2.29 1.08 35.16
CA ARG A 6 -2.09 0.37 33.87
C ARG A 6 -1.40 1.31 32.87
N PRO A 7 -0.36 0.87 32.13
CA PRO A 7 0.57 1.79 31.49
C PRO A 7 0.08 2.21 30.09
N ARG A 8 -0.33 3.47 29.97
CA ARG A 8 -0.67 4.09 28.66
C ARG A 8 0.58 4.32 27.80
N ASP A 9 1.75 4.40 28.42
CA ASP A 9 3.02 4.68 27.74
C ASP A 9 3.56 3.47 26.96
N THR A 10 3.28 2.24 27.42
CA THR A 10 3.73 1.03 26.74
C THR A 10 3.02 0.83 25.40
N GLN A 11 1.74 1.21 25.29
CA GLN A 11 1.01 1.14 24.02
C GLN A 11 1.57 2.11 22.97
N LEU A 12 1.92 3.33 23.38
CA LEU A 12 2.50 4.34 22.49
C LEU A 12 3.89 3.94 21.99
N ILE A 13 4.72 3.36 22.86
CA ILE A 13 6.06 2.88 22.48
C ILE A 13 5.93 1.69 21.51
N VAL A 14 5.06 0.72 21.82
CA VAL A 14 4.82 -0.45 20.96
C VAL A 14 4.29 -0.03 19.59
N GLN A 15 3.34 0.90 19.53
CA GLN A 15 2.77 1.38 18.28
C GLN A 15 3.81 2.13 17.41
N ARG A 16 4.73 2.87 18.05
CA ARG A 16 5.83 3.56 17.37
C ARG A 16 6.88 2.59 16.81
N VAL A 17 7.23 1.55 17.57
CA VAL A 17 8.15 0.50 17.12
C VAL A 17 7.56 -0.31 15.96
N ILE A 18 6.27 -0.67 16.03
CA ILE A 18 5.58 -1.37 14.92
C ILE A 18 5.56 -0.49 13.66
N SER A 19 5.28 0.81 13.80
CA SER A 19 5.31 1.75 12.68
C SER A 19 6.70 1.89 12.06
N MET A 20 7.76 1.89 12.86
CA MET A 20 9.16 1.95 12.37
C MET A 20 9.57 0.67 11.64
N ASN A 21 9.21 -0.50 12.18
CA ASN A 21 9.51 -1.79 11.54
C ASN A 21 8.80 -1.94 10.17
N ASN A 22 7.59 -1.39 10.03
CA ASN A 22 6.89 -1.35 8.76
C ASN A 22 7.58 -0.44 7.74
N GLN A 23 8.15 0.69 8.17
CA GLN A 23 8.91 1.57 7.29
C GLN A 23 10.19 0.92 6.78
N GLU A 24 10.92 0.21 7.65
CA GLU A 24 12.13 -0.52 7.25
C GLU A 24 11.81 -1.66 6.29
N ALA A 25 10.75 -2.42 6.54
CA ALA A 25 10.31 -3.49 5.64
C ALA A 25 9.92 -2.96 4.24
N VAL A 26 9.16 -1.86 4.19
CA VAL A 26 8.80 -1.21 2.92
C VAL A 26 10.04 -0.68 2.21
N ALA A 27 10.95 -0.03 2.94
CA ALA A 27 12.19 0.48 2.36
C ALA A 27 13.05 -0.65 1.76
N ALA A 28 13.20 -1.77 2.49
CA ALA A 28 13.93 -2.93 2.01
C ALA A 28 13.28 -3.52 0.75
N ARG A 29 11.94 -3.62 0.71
CA ARG A 29 11.20 -4.11 -0.45
C ARG A 29 11.37 -3.22 -1.68
N LEU A 30 11.30 -1.90 -1.51
CA LEU A 30 11.54 -0.94 -2.59
C LEU A 30 12.99 -0.98 -3.11
N GLN A 31 13.97 -1.18 -2.22
CA GLN A 31 15.36 -1.38 -2.61
C GLN A 31 15.53 -2.65 -3.45
N GLU A 32 14.82 -3.73 -3.10
CA GLU A 32 14.85 -4.96 -3.87
C GLU A 32 14.23 -4.78 -5.26
N CYS A 33 13.06 -4.13 -5.35
CA CYS A 33 12.45 -3.79 -6.64
C CYS A 33 13.41 -2.97 -7.53
N LYS A 34 14.14 -2.02 -6.93
CA LYS A 34 15.14 -1.25 -7.66
C LYS A 34 16.28 -2.14 -8.20
N ARG A 35 16.81 -3.05 -7.40
CA ARG A 35 17.89 -3.97 -7.83
C ARG A 35 17.44 -4.86 -8.98
N VAL A 36 16.22 -5.41 -8.90
CA VAL A 36 15.63 -6.21 -9.98
C VAL A 36 15.49 -5.38 -11.25
N LEU A 37 14.99 -4.15 -11.16
CA LEU A 37 14.91 -3.24 -12.32
C LEU A 37 16.29 -2.93 -12.92
N ASP A 38 17.31 -2.68 -12.09
CA ASP A 38 18.67 -2.42 -12.56
C ASP A 38 19.24 -3.65 -13.31
N GLN A 39 18.95 -4.88 -12.84
CA GLN A 39 19.33 -6.12 -13.52
C GLN A 39 18.57 -6.33 -14.84
N LEU A 40 17.26 -6.08 -14.85
CA LEU A 40 16.42 -6.16 -16.07
C LEU A 40 16.83 -5.13 -17.14
N LEU A 41 17.44 -4.02 -16.74
CA LEU A 41 17.98 -3.04 -17.68
C LEU A 41 19.27 -3.55 -18.37
N LEU A 42 20.05 -4.39 -17.66
CA LEU A 42 21.29 -4.99 -18.15
C LEU A 42 21.03 -6.23 -19.01
N GLU A 43 19.99 -6.99 -18.69
CA GLU A 43 19.59 -8.19 -19.43
C GLU A 43 18.61 -7.83 -20.55
N ALA A 44 18.84 -8.31 -21.77
CA ALA A 44 17.93 -8.07 -22.89
C ALA A 44 16.58 -8.75 -22.58
N SER A 45 15.58 -7.91 -22.25
CA SER A 45 14.17 -8.21 -21.95
C SER A 45 13.69 -9.58 -22.49
N ALA A 46 13.87 -10.61 -21.68
CA ALA A 46 13.20 -11.87 -21.86
C ALA A 46 12.15 -11.97 -20.76
N VAL A 47 10.99 -11.35 -20.98
CA VAL A 47 9.81 -11.62 -20.15
C VAL A 47 9.45 -13.09 -20.36
N SER A 48 9.49 -13.87 -19.28
CA SER A 48 9.12 -15.29 -19.30
C SER A 48 7.60 -15.42 -19.13
N GLU A 49 6.99 -16.45 -19.73
CA GLU A 49 5.55 -16.76 -19.55
C GLU A 49 5.19 -17.00 -18.06
N GLY A 50 6.17 -17.38 -17.23
CA GLY A 50 5.99 -17.49 -15.78
C GLY A 50 5.74 -16.16 -15.08
N ASP A 51 6.38 -15.08 -15.55
CA ASP A 51 6.26 -13.73 -14.96
C ASP A 51 4.87 -13.12 -15.21
N GLU A 52 4.24 -13.43 -16.36
CA GLU A 52 2.90 -12.95 -16.69
C GLU A 52 1.80 -13.60 -15.83
N SER A 53 1.94 -14.90 -15.52
CA SER A 53 0.99 -15.61 -14.65
C SER A 53 1.03 -15.11 -13.21
N GLU A 54 2.23 -14.81 -12.71
CA GLU A 54 2.42 -14.29 -11.35
C GLU A 54 1.92 -12.85 -11.21
N ASP A 55 2.13 -11.97 -12.20
CA ASP A 55 1.55 -10.62 -12.21
C ASP A 55 0.02 -10.68 -12.12
N GLN A 56 -0.61 -11.54 -12.93
CA GLN A 56 -2.05 -11.66 -12.97
C GLN A 56 -2.62 -12.13 -11.62
N GLN A 57 -1.95 -13.07 -10.94
CA GLN A 57 -2.34 -13.58 -9.63
C GLN A 57 -2.14 -12.53 -8.52
N CYS A 58 -1.03 -11.80 -8.54
CA CYS A 58 -0.76 -10.70 -7.61
C CYS A 58 -1.84 -9.61 -7.76
N ARG A 59 -2.15 -9.19 -8.99
CA ARG A 59 -3.20 -8.21 -9.26
C ARG A 59 -4.58 -8.70 -8.84
N ALA A 60 -4.88 -10.00 -8.98
CA ALA A 60 -6.17 -10.58 -8.59
C ALA A 60 -6.38 -10.64 -7.07
N SER A 61 -5.29 -10.71 -6.29
CA SER A 61 -5.31 -10.74 -4.83
C SER A 61 -5.68 -9.39 -4.20
N LEU A 62 -5.63 -8.31 -4.99
CA LEU A 62 -5.98 -6.97 -4.54
C LEU A 62 -7.51 -6.78 -4.43
N PRO A 63 -7.97 -6.04 -3.40
CA PRO A 63 -9.35 -5.54 -3.34
C PRO A 63 -9.79 -4.86 -4.64
N SER A 64 -11.08 -5.00 -5.01
CA SER A 64 -11.65 -4.42 -6.23
C SER A 64 -11.42 -2.91 -6.34
N GLU A 65 -11.49 -2.20 -5.23
CA GLU A 65 -11.23 -0.76 -5.16
C GLU A 65 -9.80 -0.41 -5.57
N LEU A 66 -8.80 -1.08 -4.99
CA LEU A 66 -7.39 -0.85 -5.33
C LEU A 66 -7.08 -1.24 -6.78
N ARG A 67 -7.67 -2.33 -7.28
CA ARG A 67 -7.53 -2.72 -8.70
C ARG A 67 -8.05 -1.64 -9.64
N THR A 68 -9.20 -1.06 -9.31
CA THR A 68 -9.79 0.04 -10.08
C THR A 68 -8.88 1.26 -10.04
N LEU A 69 -8.44 1.69 -8.86
CA LEU A 69 -7.55 2.85 -8.72
C LEU A 69 -6.23 2.70 -9.48
N ILE A 70 -5.62 1.51 -9.48
CA ILE A 70 -4.41 1.23 -10.26
C ILE A 70 -4.69 1.37 -11.76
N GLN A 71 -5.82 0.84 -12.24
CA GLN A 71 -6.19 0.95 -13.65
C GLN A 71 -6.43 2.41 -14.06
N GLU A 72 -7.10 3.18 -13.22
CA GLU A 72 -7.39 4.59 -13.48
C GLU A 72 -6.15 5.49 -13.44
N ALA A 73 -5.21 5.18 -12.54
CA ALA A 73 -3.90 5.82 -12.51
C ALA A 73 -3.08 5.50 -13.77
N LYS A 74 -3.14 4.26 -14.26
CA LYS A 74 -2.51 3.84 -15.54
C LYS A 74 -3.10 4.60 -16.74
N GLU A 75 -4.40 4.86 -16.71
CA GLU A 75 -5.11 5.66 -17.72
C GLU A 75 -4.88 7.17 -17.55
N MET A 76 -4.08 7.59 -16.56
CA MET A 76 -3.79 9.00 -16.27
C MET A 76 -5.06 9.84 -16.07
N LYS A 77 -6.12 9.28 -15.47
CA LYS A 77 -7.40 9.98 -15.30
C LYS A 77 -7.31 11.26 -14.45
N TRP A 78 -6.27 11.38 -13.64
CA TRP A 78 -6.05 12.54 -12.76
C TRP A 78 -4.57 12.77 -12.50
N PRO A 79 -4.15 14.03 -12.26
CA PRO A 79 -2.79 14.36 -11.85
C PRO A 79 -2.46 13.89 -10.43
N PHE A 80 -3.48 13.73 -9.57
CA PHE A 80 -3.37 13.25 -8.19
C PHE A 80 -4.56 12.35 -7.88
N VAL A 81 -4.32 11.25 -7.16
CA VAL A 81 -5.40 10.33 -6.77
C VAL A 81 -6.36 11.06 -5.81
N PRO A 82 -7.65 11.19 -6.16
CA PRO A 82 -8.58 11.95 -5.34
C PRO A 82 -9.07 11.13 -4.14
N GLU A 83 -9.29 11.81 -3.02
CA GLU A 83 -10.04 11.23 -1.90
C GLU A 83 -11.54 11.13 -2.24
N LYS A 84 -12.24 10.14 -1.68
CA LYS A 84 -13.68 9.92 -1.94
C LYS A 84 -14.56 11.11 -1.55
N TRP A 85 -14.12 11.88 -0.55
CA TRP A 85 -14.81 13.08 -0.06
C TRP A 85 -14.34 14.38 -0.74
N GLN A 86 -13.24 14.36 -1.53
CA GLN A 86 -12.56 15.58 -1.99
C GLN A 86 -13.45 16.50 -2.84
N TYR A 87 -14.44 15.95 -3.54
CA TYR A 87 -15.30 16.68 -4.46
C TYR A 87 -16.81 16.54 -4.18
N LYS A 88 -17.20 15.98 -3.01
CA LYS A 88 -18.60 15.76 -2.65
C LYS A 88 -19.12 16.84 -1.71
N GLN A 89 -20.27 17.44 -2.05
CA GLN A 89 -20.94 18.44 -1.19
C GLN A 89 -21.73 17.81 -0.03
N ALA A 90 -22.25 16.59 -0.22
CA ALA A 90 -22.91 15.81 0.84
C ALA A 90 -22.08 14.54 1.08
N VAL A 91 -21.22 14.58 2.09
CA VAL A 91 -20.33 13.46 2.45
C VAL A 91 -21.11 12.50 3.35
N GLY A 92 -21.45 11.31 2.82
CA GLY A 92 -22.03 10.22 3.60
C GLY A 92 -21.01 9.59 4.56
N PRO A 93 -21.45 8.79 5.55
CA PRO A 93 -20.52 8.05 6.41
C PRO A 93 -19.58 7.11 5.64
N GLU A 94 -20.01 6.58 4.49
CA GLU A 94 -19.22 5.77 3.55
C GLU A 94 -18.15 6.57 2.79
N ASP A 95 -18.32 7.89 2.65
CA ASP A 95 -17.39 8.78 1.94
C ASP A 95 -16.25 9.29 2.84
N LYS A 96 -16.35 9.06 4.16
CA LYS A 96 -15.33 9.43 5.15
C LYS A 96 -14.17 8.45 5.22
N ALA A 97 -14.25 7.31 4.55
CA ALA A 97 -13.15 6.37 4.47
C ALA A 97 -12.01 7.00 3.66
N ASN A 98 -10.86 7.22 4.31
CA ASN A 98 -9.70 7.79 3.63
C ASN A 98 -9.02 6.73 2.77
N LEU A 99 -8.47 7.16 1.65
CA LEU A 99 -7.70 6.29 0.78
C LEU A 99 -6.47 5.72 1.51
N GLN A 100 -5.90 6.46 2.46
CA GLN A 100 -4.82 5.98 3.31
C GLN A 100 -5.18 4.70 4.08
N ASP A 101 -6.43 4.55 4.53
CA ASP A 101 -6.85 3.36 5.28
C ASP A 101 -6.91 2.12 4.35
N ALA A 102 -7.43 2.31 3.14
CA ALA A 102 -7.49 1.27 2.11
C ALA A 102 -6.09 0.86 1.61
N ILE A 103 -5.22 1.85 1.34
CA ILE A 103 -3.83 1.61 0.91
C ILE A 103 -3.02 1.00 2.06
N GLY A 104 -3.17 1.51 3.28
CA GLY A 104 -2.43 1.03 4.45
C GLY A 104 -2.74 -0.44 4.76
N ALA A 105 -4.00 -0.84 4.67
CA ALA A 105 -4.40 -2.25 4.83
C ALA A 105 -3.92 -3.14 3.68
N GLY A 106 -3.82 -2.60 2.46
CA GLY A 106 -3.39 -3.30 1.25
C GLY A 106 -1.91 -3.16 0.89
N LEU A 107 -1.09 -2.54 1.74
CA LEU A 107 0.26 -2.12 1.35
C LEU A 107 1.19 -3.30 1.01
N GLN A 108 1.08 -4.40 1.75
CA GLN A 108 1.91 -5.59 1.53
C GLN A 108 1.59 -6.26 0.17
N PRO A 109 0.30 -6.55 -0.18
CA PRO A 109 -0.06 -7.01 -1.52
C PRO A 109 0.26 -6.04 -2.67
N LEU A 110 0.50 -4.74 -2.38
CA LEU A 110 0.84 -3.73 -3.39
C LEU A 110 2.35 -3.67 -3.72
N LEU A 111 3.21 -4.33 -2.92
CA LEU A 111 4.68 -4.26 -3.01
C LEU A 111 5.31 -5.64 -3.27
#